data_AF-A0A3C1IIS4-F1
#
_entry.id   AF-A0A3C1IIS4-F1
#
_cell.length_a   1.000
_cell.length_b   1.000
_cell.length_c   1.000
_cell.angle_alpha   90.00
_cell.angle_beta   90.00
_cell.angle_gamma   90.00
#
_symmetry.space_group_name_H-M   'P 1'
#
loop_
_entity.id
_entity.type
_entity.pdbx_description
1 polymer ?
#
loop_
_entity_poly.entity_id
_entity_poly.type
_entity_poly.pdbx_seq_one_letter_code
_entity_poly.pdbx_strand_id
1 'polypeptide(L)'
;AGSTCSVHWCYEAAFEAEFPDLATTDNVILIDRDRFTASGAAAAFDLMLHLVEARLGGSITTEVACWFQHPLMRGEGVRQRIPTSKRESTADMLPSPVAEAVAIFAEHITHPLDVAEVADMVNVSTRQLERSFKKATDQSPSLYYRQLRVNAA
;
A
#
# COMPACT_ATOMS: atom_id res chain seq x y z
N ALA A 1 22.52 8.75 -14.61
CA ALA A 1 22.25 8.90 -13.16
C ALA A 1 20.96 8.18 -12.87
N GLY A 2 20.95 7.35 -11.81
CA GLY A 2 19.91 6.37 -11.49
C GLY A 2 18.52 6.97 -11.56
N SER A 3 17.64 6.24 -12.21
CA SER A 3 16.35 6.70 -12.69
C SER A 3 15.31 5.92 -11.90
N THR A 4 14.50 6.61 -11.09
CA THR A 4 13.53 5.94 -10.21
C THR A 4 12.50 5.18 -11.06
N CYS A 5 12.06 4.01 -10.57
CA CYS A 5 11.10 3.15 -11.21
C CYS A 5 9.97 2.76 -10.23
N SER A 6 8.74 2.79 -10.71
CA SER A 6 7.60 2.16 -10.03
C SER A 6 7.66 0.65 -10.24
N VAL A 7 7.84 -0.12 -9.18
CA VAL A 7 7.94 -1.59 -9.21
C VAL A 7 6.82 -2.19 -8.37
N HIS A 8 6.19 -3.26 -8.84
CA HIS A 8 5.15 -3.94 -8.07
C HIS A 8 5.73 -4.55 -6.79
N TRP A 9 5.08 -4.32 -5.65
CA TRP A 9 5.56 -4.71 -4.31
C TRP A 9 6.01 -6.19 -4.22
N CYS A 10 5.31 -7.12 -4.88
CA CYS A 10 5.72 -8.55 -4.92
C CYS A 10 7.12 -8.80 -5.50
N TYR A 11 7.65 -7.87 -6.30
CA TYR A 11 8.91 -8.01 -7.01
C TYR A 11 9.96 -6.97 -6.58
N GLU A 12 9.63 -6.07 -5.64
CA GLU A 12 10.50 -4.98 -5.23
C GLU A 12 11.86 -5.48 -4.71
N ALA A 13 11.85 -6.41 -3.76
CA ALA A 13 13.08 -6.99 -3.20
C ALA A 13 13.94 -7.72 -4.26
N ALA A 14 13.29 -8.45 -5.19
CA ALA A 14 14.00 -9.13 -6.27
C ALA A 14 14.60 -8.13 -7.27
N PHE A 15 13.87 -7.07 -7.59
CA PHE A 15 14.32 -6.01 -8.48
C PHE A 15 15.50 -5.23 -7.88
N GLU A 16 15.45 -4.88 -6.60
CA GLU A 16 16.55 -4.20 -5.91
C GLU A 16 17.82 -5.05 -5.84
N ALA A 17 17.68 -6.37 -5.67
CA ALA A 17 18.80 -7.29 -5.68
C ALA A 17 19.46 -7.41 -7.08
N GLU A 18 18.66 -7.39 -8.15
CA GLU A 18 19.14 -7.49 -9.53
C GLU A 18 19.67 -6.14 -10.08
N PHE A 19 19.08 -5.03 -9.64
CA PHE A 19 19.37 -3.67 -10.12
C PHE A 19 19.69 -2.70 -8.96
N PRO A 20 20.80 -2.89 -8.22
CA PRO A 20 21.10 -2.13 -7.01
C PRO A 20 21.35 -0.62 -7.25
N ASP A 21 21.63 -0.22 -8.49
CA ASP A 21 21.86 1.18 -8.87
C ASP A 21 20.57 1.93 -9.27
N LEU A 22 19.41 1.25 -9.27
CA LEU A 22 18.12 1.84 -9.61
C LEU A 22 17.26 2.02 -8.36
N ALA A 23 16.83 3.26 -8.13
CA ALA A 23 15.88 3.56 -7.06
C ALA A 23 14.46 3.07 -7.41
N THR A 24 13.75 2.57 -6.41
CA THR A 24 12.36 2.12 -6.50
C THR A 24 11.43 3.14 -5.83
N THR A 25 10.14 3.10 -6.19
CA THR A 25 9.07 3.85 -5.51
C THR A 25 7.83 2.98 -5.37
N ASP A 26 7.09 3.20 -4.29
CA ASP A 26 5.79 2.58 -4.05
C ASP A 26 4.63 3.29 -4.77
N ASN A 27 4.88 4.40 -5.48
CA ASN A 27 3.88 5.01 -6.35
C ASN A 27 3.46 4.05 -7.46
N VAL A 28 2.16 4.00 -7.75
CA VAL A 28 1.60 3.07 -8.75
C VAL A 28 1.96 3.43 -10.17
N ILE A 29 2.23 4.70 -10.43
CA ILE A 29 2.67 5.25 -11.70
C ILE A 29 3.79 6.23 -11.40
N LEU A 30 4.86 6.15 -12.18
CA LEU A 30 5.92 7.13 -12.18
C LEU A 30 6.24 7.50 -13.63
N ILE A 31 6.17 8.81 -13.91
CA ILE A 31 6.53 9.42 -15.17
C ILE A 31 7.81 10.23 -14.95
N ASP A 32 8.91 9.83 -15.58
CA ASP A 32 10.19 10.54 -15.56
C ASP A 32 10.68 10.75 -16.99
N ARG A 33 10.48 11.98 -17.50
CA ARG A 33 10.82 12.39 -18.87
C ARG A 33 10.19 11.50 -19.94
N ASP A 34 10.99 10.64 -20.58
CA ASP A 34 10.61 9.72 -21.65
C ASP A 34 10.40 8.29 -21.14
N ARG A 35 10.48 8.07 -19.83
CA ARG A 35 10.28 6.78 -19.18
C ARG A 35 9.01 6.79 -18.34
N PHE A 36 8.23 5.73 -18.52
CA PHE A 36 6.99 5.50 -17.81
C PHE A 36 7.04 4.13 -17.17
N THR A 37 6.78 4.05 -15.87
CA THR A 37 6.75 2.80 -15.12
C THR A 37 5.47 2.74 -14.31
N ALA A 38 4.90 1.53 -14.17
CA ALA A 38 3.65 1.33 -13.45
C ALA A 38 3.66 0.01 -12.68
N SER A 39 3.12 0.02 -11.48
CA SER A 39 3.04 -1.15 -10.61
C SER A 39 1.74 -1.92 -10.85
N GLY A 40 1.80 -2.94 -11.70
CA GLY A 40 0.70 -3.86 -11.95
C GLY A 40 -0.31 -3.42 -13.02
N ALA A 41 -1.21 -4.33 -13.38
CA ALA A 41 -2.06 -4.21 -14.57
C ALA A 41 -3.00 -3.01 -14.55
N ALA A 42 -3.70 -2.77 -13.43
CA ALA A 42 -4.60 -1.64 -13.33
C ALA A 42 -3.84 -0.31 -13.44
N ALA A 43 -2.63 -0.23 -12.89
CA ALA A 43 -1.85 1.01 -12.91
C ALA A 43 -1.27 1.27 -14.31
N ALA A 44 -0.91 0.20 -15.03
CA ALA A 44 -0.57 0.29 -16.44
C ALA A 44 -1.76 0.79 -17.27
N PHE A 45 -2.99 0.40 -16.94
CA PHE A 45 -4.18 0.90 -17.61
C PHE A 45 -4.43 2.39 -17.35
N ASP A 46 -4.32 2.81 -16.08
CA ASP A 46 -4.36 4.23 -15.72
C ASP A 46 -3.31 5.05 -16.47
N LEU A 47 -2.06 4.55 -16.54
CA LEU A 47 -0.98 5.17 -17.31
C LEU A 47 -1.34 5.29 -18.80
N MET A 48 -1.93 4.26 -19.40
CA MET A 48 -2.39 4.33 -20.79
C MET A 48 -3.45 5.41 -20.98
N LEU A 49 -4.39 5.57 -20.03
CA LEU A 49 -5.39 6.64 -20.10
C LEU A 49 -4.75 8.03 -20.00
N HIS A 50 -3.73 8.22 -19.16
CA HIS A 50 -2.95 9.48 -19.12
C HIS A 50 -2.28 9.79 -20.46
N LEU A 51 -1.73 8.77 -21.12
CA LEU A 51 -1.10 8.93 -22.44
C LEU A 51 -2.13 9.25 -23.54
N VAL A 52 -3.30 8.61 -23.49
CA VAL A 52 -4.42 8.92 -24.38
C VAL A 52 -4.89 10.35 -24.17
N GLU A 53 -5.02 10.80 -22.92
CA GLU A 53 -5.45 12.16 -22.60
C GLU A 53 -4.46 13.20 -23.11
N ALA A 54 -3.16 12.99 -22.86
CA ALA A 54 -2.11 13.88 -23.32
C ALA A 54 -2.08 14.02 -24.86
N ARG A 55 -2.50 12.98 -25.60
CA ARG A 55 -2.42 12.95 -27.06
C ARG A 55 -3.72 13.29 -27.77
N LEU A 56 -4.86 12.90 -27.21
CA LEU A 56 -6.18 12.90 -27.86
C LEU A 56 -7.23 13.70 -27.06
N GLY A 57 -6.90 14.16 -25.85
CA GLY A 57 -7.77 14.97 -25.01
C GLY A 57 -8.75 14.17 -24.15
N GLY A 58 -9.40 14.87 -23.23
CA GLY A 58 -10.26 14.27 -22.20
C GLY A 58 -11.52 13.59 -22.74
N SER A 59 -12.09 14.06 -23.86
CA SER A 59 -13.30 13.45 -24.45
C SER A 59 -13.05 12.02 -24.92
N ILE A 60 -11.97 11.79 -25.67
CA ILE A 60 -11.58 10.47 -26.16
C ILE A 60 -11.16 9.58 -24.98
N THR A 61 -10.42 10.13 -24.02
CA THR A 61 -10.01 9.38 -22.80
C THR A 61 -11.22 8.89 -22.02
N THR A 62 -12.25 9.74 -21.88
CA THR A 62 -13.51 9.38 -21.20
C THR A 62 -14.20 8.23 -21.93
N GLU A 63 -14.27 8.28 -23.26
CA GLU A 63 -14.87 7.20 -24.06
C GLU A 63 -14.11 5.88 -23.87
N VAL A 64 -12.77 5.89 -23.93
CA VAL A 64 -11.94 4.71 -23.68
C VAL A 64 -12.20 4.17 -22.26
N ALA A 65 -12.17 5.02 -21.24
CA ALA A 65 -12.46 4.61 -19.87
C ALA A 65 -13.86 3.98 -19.71
N CYS A 66 -14.87 4.51 -20.42
CA CYS A 66 -16.23 3.94 -20.44
C CYS A 66 -16.28 2.54 -21.05
N TRP A 67 -15.61 2.32 -22.19
CA TRP A 67 -15.57 0.99 -22.83
C TRP A 67 -14.95 -0.07 -21.93
N PHE A 68 -13.95 0.30 -21.14
CA PHE A 68 -13.27 -0.60 -20.21
C PHE A 68 -13.90 -0.64 -18.81
N GLN A 69 -15.04 0.03 -18.59
CA GLN A 69 -15.72 0.12 -17.29
C GLN A 69 -14.76 0.56 -16.17
N HIS A 70 -13.92 1.55 -16.45
CA HIS A 70 -12.87 2.04 -15.56
C HIS A 70 -13.17 3.47 -15.08
N PRO A 71 -14.03 3.65 -14.07
CA PRO A 71 -14.58 4.96 -13.71
C PRO A 71 -13.61 5.88 -12.96
N LEU A 72 -12.47 5.37 -12.49
CA LEU A 72 -11.51 6.11 -11.67
C LEU A 72 -10.12 6.00 -12.26
N MET A 73 -9.51 7.13 -12.58
CA MET A 73 -8.13 7.21 -13.01
C MET A 73 -7.24 7.60 -11.83
N ARG A 74 -6.25 6.77 -11.50
CA ARG A 74 -5.24 7.12 -10.50
C ARG A 74 -4.23 8.09 -11.10
N GLY A 75 -4.00 9.22 -10.43
CA GLY A 75 -2.94 10.17 -10.79
C GLY A 75 -1.56 9.75 -10.28
N GLU A 76 -0.56 10.57 -10.57
CA GLU A 76 0.76 10.47 -9.94
C GLU A 76 0.67 10.65 -8.42
N GLY A 77 1.56 9.99 -7.68
CA GLY A 77 1.60 10.04 -6.20
C GLY A 77 0.61 9.11 -5.49
N VAL A 78 -0.23 8.37 -6.22
CA VAL A 78 -1.02 7.29 -5.62
C VAL A 78 -0.10 6.12 -5.28
N ARG A 79 -0.07 5.69 -4.03
CA ARG A 79 0.75 4.56 -3.57
C ARG A 79 0.06 3.22 -3.78
N GLN A 80 0.87 2.17 -3.96
CA GLN A 80 0.43 0.79 -4.00
C GLN A 80 -0.30 0.43 -2.71
N ARG A 81 -1.31 -0.42 -2.84
CA ARG A 81 -2.07 -0.94 -1.69
C ARG A 81 -2.24 -2.43 -1.86
N ILE A 82 -2.03 -3.15 -0.76
CA ILE A 82 -2.41 -4.56 -0.67
C ILE A 82 -3.93 -4.59 -0.47
N PRO A 83 -4.71 -5.19 -1.39
CA PRO A 83 -6.14 -5.31 -1.21
C PRO A 83 -6.43 -6.16 0.03
N THR A 84 -6.93 -5.54 1.09
CA THR A 84 -7.43 -6.28 2.25
C THR A 84 -8.85 -6.74 1.96
N SER A 85 -9.17 -7.99 2.29
CA SER A 85 -10.56 -8.44 2.24
C SER A 85 -11.36 -7.60 3.25
N LYS A 86 -12.66 -7.32 2.99
CA LYS A 86 -13.53 -6.48 3.85
C LYS A 86 -13.57 -6.84 5.36
N ARG A 87 -12.97 -7.96 5.78
CA ARG A 87 -12.81 -8.37 7.18
C ARG A 87 -11.59 -7.74 7.87
N GLU A 88 -10.62 -7.29 7.10
CA GLU A 88 -9.46 -6.55 7.56
C GLU A 88 -9.70 -5.08 7.28
N SER A 89 -10.13 -4.36 8.32
CA SER A 89 -10.21 -2.91 8.33
C SER A 89 -8.88 -2.33 7.84
N THR A 90 -8.95 -1.51 6.79
CA THR A 90 -7.79 -0.80 6.26
C THR A 90 -7.22 0.13 7.34
N ALA A 91 -5.91 0.34 7.37
CA ALA A 91 -5.27 1.24 8.33
C ALA A 91 -5.93 2.65 8.35
N ASP A 92 -6.42 3.11 7.20
CA ASP A 92 -7.14 4.38 7.03
C ASP A 92 -8.51 4.44 7.73
N MET A 93 -9.13 3.29 8.04
CA MET A 93 -10.41 3.18 8.74
C MET A 93 -10.28 2.75 10.21
N LEU A 94 -9.06 2.45 10.65
CA LEU A 94 -8.76 2.12 12.02
C LEU A 94 -8.68 3.43 12.84
N PRO A 95 -9.20 3.46 14.09
CA PRO A 95 -8.88 4.55 15.00
C PRO A 95 -7.35 4.73 15.08
N SER A 96 -6.84 5.97 15.08
CA SER A 96 -5.39 6.30 15.06
C SER A 96 -4.51 5.34 15.87
N PRO A 97 -4.87 4.99 17.13
CA PRO A 97 -4.02 4.11 17.94
C PRO A 97 -3.89 2.67 17.41
N VAL A 98 -4.90 2.16 16.69
CA VAL A 98 -4.87 0.82 16.11
C VAL A 98 -4.06 0.83 14.81
N ALA A 99 -4.21 1.87 13.97
CA ALA A 99 -3.42 2.02 12.76
C ALA A 99 -1.92 2.14 13.07
N GLU A 100 -1.56 2.97 14.05
CA GLU A 100 -0.18 3.14 14.53
C GLU A 100 0.38 1.83 15.12
N ALA A 101 -0.40 1.12 15.93
CA ALA A 101 0.03 -0.17 16.48
C ALA A 101 0.26 -1.23 15.39
N VAL A 102 -0.58 -1.27 14.34
CA VAL A 102 -0.40 -2.17 13.19
C VAL A 102 0.90 -1.84 12.44
N ALA A 103 1.24 -0.56 12.27
CA ALA A 103 2.51 -0.15 11.65
C ALA A 103 3.72 -0.61 12.49
N ILE A 104 3.68 -0.40 13.81
CA ILE A 104 4.73 -0.86 14.74
C ILE A 104 4.89 -2.38 14.67
N PHE A 105 3.79 -3.14 14.65
CA PHE A 105 3.84 -4.59 14.51
C PHE A 105 4.49 -5.03 13.19
N ALA A 106 4.21 -4.35 12.08
CA ALA A 106 4.79 -4.65 10.78
C ALA A 106 6.30 -4.38 10.73
N GLU A 107 6.77 -3.33 11.40
CA GLU A 107 8.20 -3.02 11.52
C GLU A 107 8.95 -4.02 12.41
N HIS A 108 8.26 -4.66 13.35
CA HIS A 108 8.85 -5.54 14.37
C HIS A 108 8.51 -7.03 14.16
N ILE A 109 8.46 -7.51 12.91
CA ILE A 109 8.12 -8.92 12.63
C ILE A 109 9.23 -9.89 13.11
N THR A 110 10.49 -9.52 12.89
CA THR A 110 11.67 -10.34 13.23
C THR A 110 12.00 -10.29 14.73
N HIS A 111 11.81 -9.13 15.37
CA HIS A 111 12.08 -8.90 16.79
C HIS A 111 10.79 -8.43 17.47
N PRO A 112 9.95 -9.37 17.96
CA PRO A 112 8.59 -9.03 18.39
C PRO A 112 8.58 -8.24 19.69
N LEU A 113 7.77 -7.19 19.72
CA LEU A 113 7.47 -6.41 20.94
C LEU A 113 6.28 -7.01 21.70
N ASP A 114 6.20 -6.75 23.00
CA ASP A 114 4.99 -7.03 23.77
C ASP A 114 3.88 -6.03 23.42
N VAL A 115 2.62 -6.47 23.49
CA VAL A 115 1.45 -5.62 23.28
C VAL A 115 1.41 -4.47 24.28
N ALA A 116 1.95 -4.67 25.49
CA ALA A 116 2.10 -3.61 26.48
C ALA A 116 3.05 -2.50 25.99
N GLU A 117 4.20 -2.87 25.43
CA GLU A 117 5.18 -1.92 24.90
C GLU A 117 4.60 -1.12 23.72
N VAL A 118 3.88 -1.79 22.81
CA VAL A 118 3.23 -1.13 21.69
C VAL A 118 2.11 -0.19 22.15
N ALA A 119 1.35 -0.57 23.19
CA ALA A 119 0.32 0.30 23.77
C ALA A 119 0.92 1.59 24.35
N ASP A 120 2.07 1.48 25.02
CA ASP A 120 2.79 2.64 25.54
C ASP A 120 3.30 3.54 24.41
N MET A 121 3.84 2.96 23.33
CA MET A 121 4.31 3.70 22.14
C MET A 121 3.20 4.50 21.45
N VAL A 122 1.96 4.01 21.45
CA VAL A 122 0.80 4.70 20.87
C VAL A 122 -0.02 5.49 21.90
N ASN A 123 0.55 5.74 23.08
CA ASN A 123 -0.04 6.54 24.17
C ASN A 123 -1.44 6.09 24.63
N VAL A 124 -1.69 4.76 24.72
CA VAL A 124 -2.93 4.22 25.29
C VAL A 124 -2.65 3.09 26.28
N SER A 125 -3.59 2.83 27.19
CA SER A 125 -3.50 1.64 28.03
C SER A 125 -3.64 0.36 27.20
N THR A 126 -2.99 -0.74 27.62
CA THR A 126 -3.11 -2.07 26.99
C THR A 126 -4.58 -2.49 26.83
N ARG A 127 -5.42 -2.24 27.85
CA ARG A 127 -6.85 -2.55 27.80
C ARG A 127 -7.62 -1.72 26.78
N GLN A 128 -7.22 -0.47 26.57
CA GLN A 128 -7.80 0.39 25.53
C GLN A 128 -7.36 -0.06 24.14
N LEU A 129 -6.11 -0.50 23.99
CA LEU A 129 -5.61 -1.08 22.75
C LEU A 129 -6.37 -2.36 22.40
N GLU A 130 -6.53 -3.27 23.36
CA GLU A 130 -7.29 -4.52 23.19
C GLU A 130 -8.73 -4.28 22.75
N ARG A 131 -9.43 -3.35 23.41
CA ARG A 131 -10.81 -2.99 23.04
C ARG A 131 -10.90 -2.39 21.65
N SER A 132 -9.95 -1.53 21.29
CA SER A 132 -9.93 -0.87 19.98
C SER A 132 -9.66 -1.87 18.86
N PHE A 133 -8.70 -2.78 19.05
CA PHE A 133 -8.46 -3.91 18.14
C PHE A 133 -9.70 -4.79 18.00
N LYS A 134 -10.29 -5.22 19.12
CA LYS A 134 -11.48 -6.09 19.07
C LYS A 134 -12.64 -5.43 18.34
N LYS A 135 -12.85 -4.12 18.51
CA LYS A 135 -13.89 -3.37 17.81
C LYS A 135 -13.60 -3.23 16.32
N ALA A 136 -12.33 -3.10 15.94
CA ALA A 136 -11.95 -2.75 14.59
C ALA A 136 -11.65 -3.96 13.70
N THR A 137 -11.04 -5.01 14.23
CA THR A 137 -10.56 -6.19 13.49
C THR A 137 -11.22 -7.50 13.95
N ASP A 138 -12.15 -7.46 14.92
CA ASP A 138 -12.73 -8.63 15.59
C ASP A 138 -11.71 -9.54 16.30
N GLN A 139 -10.46 -9.11 16.46
CA GLN A 139 -9.36 -9.88 17.03
C GLN A 139 -8.66 -9.13 18.18
N SER A 140 -7.90 -9.86 19.02
CA SER A 140 -6.99 -9.22 19.97
C SER A 140 -5.70 -8.76 19.26
N PRO A 141 -5.00 -7.75 19.77
CA PRO A 141 -3.73 -7.29 19.20
C PRO A 141 -2.68 -8.41 19.11
N SER A 142 -2.62 -9.27 20.13
CA SER A 142 -1.71 -10.42 20.18
C SER A 142 -1.98 -11.47 19.09
N LEU A 143 -3.25 -11.78 18.84
CA LEU A 143 -3.63 -12.71 17.77
C LEU A 143 -3.34 -12.12 16.39
N TYR A 144 -3.65 -10.84 16.20
CA TYR A 144 -3.37 -10.11 14.98
C TYR A 144 -1.86 -10.10 14.68
N TYR A 145 -1.04 -9.71 15.67
CA TYR A 145 0.41 -9.65 15.51
C TYR A 145 1.02 -11.03 15.22
N ARG A 146 0.52 -12.08 15.86
CA ARG A 146 0.95 -13.45 15.54
C ARG A 146 0.62 -13.83 14.10
N GLN A 147 -0.60 -13.53 13.62
CA GLN A 147 -0.98 -13.81 12.23
C GLN A 147 -0.13 -13.03 11.23
N LEU A 148 0.12 -11.75 11.52
CA LEU A 148 0.99 -10.91 10.70
C LEU A 148 2.38 -11.54 10.54
N ARG A 149 2.97 -12.04 11.63
CA ARG A 149 4.28 -12.70 11.62
C ARG A 149 4.29 -14.04 10.87
N VAL A 150 3.21 -14.81 10.95
CA VAL A 150 3.07 -16.08 10.23
C VAL A 150 2.94 -15.86 8.73
N ASN A 151 2.20 -14.83 8.31
CA ASN A 151 2.00 -14.51 6.89
C ASN A 151 3.23 -13.86 6.23
N ALA A 152 4.15 -13.32 7.03
CA ALA A 152 5.39 -12.72 6.56
C ALA A 152 6.57 -13.71 6.48
N ALA A 153 6.39 -14.93 6.97
CA ALA A 153 7.36 -16.04 6.91
C ALA A 153 7.10 -16.93 5.69
#